data_AF-N1PWX8-F1
#
_entry.id   AF-N1PWX8-F1
#
_cell.length_a   1.000
_cell.length_b   1.000
_cell.length_c   1.000
_cell.angle_alpha   90.00
_cell.angle_beta   90.00
_cell.angle_gamma   90.00
#
_symmetry.space_group_name_H-M   'P 1'
#
loop_
_entity.id
_entity.type
_entity.pdbx_description
1 polymer ?
#
loop_
_entity_poly.entity_id
_entity_poly.type
_entity_poly.pdbx_seq_one_letter_code
_entity_poly.pdbx_strand_id
1 'polypeptide(L)'
;MTHPIDTFTTDSAHSATALCTGHKSIVNVLDVHGDSSDALFDDRKLRAVAEIFDRVCGGHIGILSIAYTADATPTALIAYTRDRGKHGAAIDSFIHGIVIYTGT
;
A
#
# COMPACT_ATOMS: atom_id res chain seq x y z
N MET A 1 18.99 -1.67 -3.38
CA MET A 1 19.08 -2.08 -1.96
C MET A 1 17.68 -2.31 -1.43
N THR A 2 17.33 -3.53 -1.01
CA THR A 2 15.94 -3.94 -0.67
C THR A 2 15.58 -3.84 0.81
N HIS A 3 16.52 -3.55 1.71
CA HIS A 3 16.23 -3.48 3.15
C HIS A 3 15.15 -2.42 3.46
N PRO A 4 14.21 -2.72 4.38
CA PRO A 4 13.32 -1.74 4.99
C PRO A 4 14.05 -0.88 6.02
N ILE A 5 13.34 0.11 6.57
CA ILE A 5 13.92 1.05 7.53
C ILE A 5 14.19 0.38 8.90
N ASP A 6 13.39 -0.62 9.27
CA ASP A 6 13.36 -1.23 10.60
C ASP A 6 14.03 -2.61 10.69
N THR A 7 14.36 -3.26 9.57
CA THR A 7 15.06 -4.55 9.56
C THR A 7 15.96 -4.73 8.34
N PHE A 8 16.77 -5.79 8.33
CA PHE A 8 17.68 -6.10 7.22
C PHE A 8 16.97 -6.78 6.04
N THR A 9 15.89 -7.52 6.29
CA THR A 9 15.20 -8.33 5.28
C THR A 9 13.79 -7.80 5.06
N THR A 10 13.49 -7.45 3.81
CA THR A 10 12.16 -6.97 3.41
C THR A 10 11.11 -8.05 3.41
N ASP A 11 9.87 -7.66 3.69
CA ASP A 11 8.68 -8.40 3.30
C ASP A 11 8.12 -7.87 1.96
N SER A 12 7.04 -8.47 1.44
CA SER A 12 6.45 -7.98 0.18
C SER A 12 5.69 -6.67 0.31
N ALA A 13 5.20 -6.28 1.50
CA ALA A 13 4.51 -4.99 1.67
C ALA A 13 5.49 -3.82 1.59
N HIS A 14 6.64 -3.91 2.28
CA HIS A 14 7.67 -2.89 2.17
C HIS A 14 8.17 -2.74 0.73
N SER A 15 8.56 -3.84 0.11
CA SER A 15 9.16 -3.80 -1.23
C SER A 15 8.16 -3.36 -2.30
N ALA A 16 6.90 -3.78 -2.22
CA ALA A 16 5.86 -3.30 -3.12
C ALA A 16 5.57 -1.81 -2.91
N THR A 17 5.48 -1.34 -1.66
CA THR A 17 5.35 0.09 -1.34
C THR A 17 6.50 0.91 -1.92
N ALA A 18 7.74 0.44 -1.75
CA ALA A 18 8.92 1.13 -2.28
C ALA A 18 8.92 1.20 -3.82
N LEU A 19 8.47 0.14 -4.49
CA LEU A 19 8.37 0.09 -5.95
C LEU A 19 7.20 0.94 -6.49
N CYS A 20 6.06 0.97 -5.79
CA CYS A 20 4.87 1.69 -6.22
C CYS A 20 4.91 3.18 -5.87
N THR A 21 5.52 3.57 -4.76
CA THR A 21 5.53 4.96 -4.28
C THR A 21 6.88 5.66 -4.42
N GLY A 22 7.97 4.90 -4.55
CA GLY A 22 9.34 5.43 -4.50
C GLY A 22 9.86 5.71 -3.09
N HIS A 23 9.10 5.38 -2.04
CA HIS A 23 9.49 5.60 -0.64
C HIS A 23 9.69 4.28 0.10
N LYS A 24 10.82 4.14 0.80
CA LYS A 24 11.03 3.04 1.74
C LYS A 24 10.14 3.24 2.98
N SER A 25 9.49 2.17 3.39
CA SER A 25 8.72 2.06 4.64
C SER A 25 9.37 1.06 5.64
N ILE A 26 8.63 0.70 6.68
CA ILE A 26 8.92 -0.44 7.57
C ILE A 26 8.23 -1.71 7.06
N VAL A 27 8.48 -2.87 7.67
CA VAL A 27 7.79 -4.12 7.29
C VAL A 27 6.27 -4.04 7.46
N ASN A 28 5.53 -4.82 6.68
CA ASN A 28 4.06 -4.94 6.68
C ASN A 28 3.27 -3.72 6.20
N VAL A 29 3.90 -2.56 6.04
CA VAL A 29 3.22 -1.32 5.66
C VAL A 29 2.89 -1.29 4.16
N LEU A 30 1.67 -0.84 3.84
CA LEU A 30 1.17 -0.59 2.49
C LEU A 30 0.95 0.90 2.30
N ASP A 31 1.79 1.53 1.46
CA ASP A 31 1.63 2.88 0.92
C ASP A 31 1.33 4.00 1.95
N VAL A 32 1.81 3.87 3.17
CA VAL A 32 1.71 4.91 4.20
C VAL A 32 3.05 5.13 4.89
N HIS A 33 3.22 6.30 5.51
CA HIS A 33 4.31 6.51 6.46
C HIS A 33 3.92 5.90 7.80
N GLY A 34 4.30 4.65 8.03
CA GLY A 34 4.01 3.95 9.28
C GLY A 34 4.62 4.67 10.49
N ASP A 35 3.77 5.06 11.43
CA ASP A 35 4.16 5.54 12.75
C ASP A 35 3.99 4.46 13.84
N SER A 36 3.98 4.86 15.11
CA SER A 36 3.83 3.95 16.27
C SER A 36 2.47 4.07 16.96
N SER A 37 1.47 4.68 16.33
CA SER A 37 0.12 4.77 16.87
C SER A 37 -0.57 3.40 16.85
N ASP A 38 -1.63 3.24 17.63
CA ASP A 38 -2.43 2.00 17.64
C ASP A 38 -3.39 1.91 16.44
N ALA A 39 -3.80 3.06 15.89
CA ALA A 39 -4.72 3.10 14.77
C ALA A 39 -3.97 2.75 13.48
N LEU A 40 -4.46 1.77 12.71
CA LEU A 40 -3.72 1.26 11.54
C LEU A 40 -4.04 2.00 10.23
N PHE A 41 -4.86 3.06 10.30
CA PHE A 41 -5.42 3.79 9.17
C PHE A 41 -5.30 5.31 9.32
N ASP A 42 -4.62 5.81 10.36
CA ASP A 42 -4.41 7.24 10.60
C ASP A 42 -3.11 7.78 9.96
N ASP A 43 -2.26 6.89 9.43
CA ASP A 43 -0.98 7.26 8.83
C ASP A 43 -1.13 8.15 7.59
N ARG A 44 -0.09 8.96 7.37
CA ARG A 44 0.00 9.76 6.15
C ARG A 44 0.21 8.88 4.93
N LYS A 45 -0.75 8.97 4.02
CA LYS A 45 -0.75 8.35 2.69
C LYS A 45 0.45 8.75 1.83
N LEU A 46 1.11 7.74 1.25
CA LEU A 46 2.00 7.86 0.10
C LEU A 46 1.19 7.60 -1.18
N ARG A 47 1.41 8.39 -2.23
CA ARG A 47 0.72 8.15 -3.51
C ARG A 47 1.46 7.10 -4.31
N ALA A 48 0.77 6.03 -4.65
CA ALA A 48 1.26 5.04 -5.59
C ALA A 48 1.32 5.61 -7.02
N VAL A 49 2.20 5.06 -7.84
CA VAL A 49 2.35 5.41 -9.26
C VAL A 49 1.05 5.21 -10.03
N ALA A 50 0.21 4.25 -9.62
CA ALA A 50 -1.13 4.06 -10.16
C ALA A 50 -2.01 5.30 -9.95
N GLU A 51 -2.13 5.82 -8.72
CA GLU A 51 -2.89 7.05 -8.43
C GLU A 51 -2.33 8.24 -9.22
N ILE A 52 -1.01 8.35 -9.31
CA ILE A 52 -0.36 9.44 -10.05
C ILE A 52 -0.69 9.33 -11.54
N PHE A 53 -0.64 8.13 -12.11
CA PHE A 53 -0.92 7.88 -13.52
C PHE A 53 -2.39 8.15 -13.87
N ASP A 54 -3.33 7.69 -13.05
CA ASP A 54 -4.76 8.00 -13.23
C ASP A 54 -5.00 9.51 -13.16
N ARG A 55 -4.45 10.19 -12.14
CA ARG A 55 -4.66 11.64 -11.95
C ARG A 55 -4.04 12.50 -13.05
N VAL A 56 -2.83 12.18 -13.49
CA VAL A 56 -2.06 13.02 -14.44
C VAL A 56 -2.42 12.70 -15.89
N CYS A 57 -2.61 11.41 -16.21
CA CYS A 57 -2.82 10.95 -17.58
C CYS A 57 -4.28 10.59 -17.89
N GLY A 58 -5.15 10.47 -16.87
CA GLY A 58 -6.49 9.89 -17.04
C GLY A 58 -6.43 8.42 -17.46
N GLY A 59 -5.32 7.74 -17.15
CA GLY A 59 -5.03 6.41 -17.65
C GLY A 59 -5.58 5.31 -16.73
N HIS A 60 -6.12 4.25 -17.33
CA HIS A 60 -6.64 3.12 -16.59
C HIS A 60 -5.52 2.19 -16.09
N ILE A 61 -5.68 1.64 -14.88
CA ILE A 61 -4.75 0.69 -14.27
C ILE A 61 -5.39 -0.70 -14.22
N GLY A 62 -4.59 -1.72 -14.54
CA GLY A 62 -4.95 -3.13 -14.35
C GLY A 62 -3.96 -3.81 -13.41
N ILE A 63 -4.47 -4.64 -12.50
CA ILE A 63 -3.68 -5.39 -11.52
C ILE A 63 -3.90 -6.88 -11.78
N LEU A 64 -2.84 -7.62 -12.03
CA LEU A 64 -2.86 -9.06 -12.26
C LEU A 64 -1.84 -9.74 -11.35
N SER A 65 -2.28 -10.77 -10.63
CA SER A 65 -1.43 -11.56 -9.75
C SER A 65 -1.87 -13.03 -9.76
N ILE A 66 -0.90 -13.93 -9.57
CA ILE A 66 -1.17 -15.34 -9.26
C ILE A 66 -1.30 -15.58 -7.76
N ALA A 67 -0.94 -14.60 -6.94
CA ALA A 67 -1.13 -14.65 -5.50
C ALA A 67 -2.59 -14.36 -5.13
N TYR A 68 -2.91 -14.53 -3.86
CA TYR A 68 -4.19 -14.08 -3.31
C TYR A 68 -4.43 -12.60 -3.63
N THR A 69 -5.63 -12.24 -4.06
CA THR A 69 -5.96 -10.88 -4.53
C THR A 69 -5.68 -9.80 -3.49
N ALA A 70 -5.91 -10.09 -2.21
CA ALA A 70 -5.64 -9.18 -1.10
C ALA A 70 -4.27 -9.44 -0.43
N ASP A 71 -3.34 -10.09 -1.14
CA ASP A 71 -1.93 -10.09 -0.75
C ASP A 71 -1.31 -8.69 -0.93
N ALA A 72 -0.20 -8.44 -0.25
CA ALA A 72 0.46 -7.13 -0.26
C ALA A 72 0.85 -6.65 -1.66
N THR A 73 1.35 -7.55 -2.52
CA THR A 73 1.90 -7.17 -3.84
C THR A 73 0.86 -6.49 -4.75
N PRO A 74 -0.32 -7.12 -5.02
CA PRO A 74 -1.35 -6.45 -5.81
C PRO A 74 -2.02 -5.29 -5.06
N THR A 75 -2.05 -5.33 -3.73
CA THR A 75 -2.74 -4.33 -2.90
C THR A 75 -1.97 -3.01 -2.78
N ALA A 76 -0.64 -3.03 -2.84
CA ALA A 76 0.24 -1.85 -2.77
C ALA A 76 0.15 -0.89 -3.99
N LEU A 77 -0.87 -1.05 -4.84
CA LEU A 77 -1.21 -0.06 -5.86
C LEU A 77 -2.40 0.80 -5.44
N ILE A 78 -3.17 0.36 -4.43
CA ILE A 78 -4.51 0.88 -4.17
C ILE A 78 -4.89 0.98 -2.68
N ALA A 79 -4.26 0.25 -1.76
CA ALA A 79 -4.65 0.27 -0.34
C ALA A 79 -3.58 0.88 0.55
N TYR A 80 -4.04 1.47 1.65
CA TYR A 80 -3.26 2.32 2.54
C TYR A 80 -3.48 1.86 3.98
N THR A 81 -2.50 1.18 4.57
CA THR A 81 -2.59 0.69 5.94
C THR A 81 -1.22 0.32 6.49
N ARG A 82 -1.05 0.42 7.81
CA ARG A 82 0.18 -0.01 8.49
C ARG A 82 0.34 -1.54 8.55
N ASP A 83 -0.73 -2.28 8.31
CA ASP A 83 -0.77 -3.74 8.45
C ASP A 83 -1.39 -4.43 7.22
N ARG A 84 -0.52 -5.05 6.41
CA ARG A 84 -0.91 -5.90 5.26
C ARG A 84 -1.90 -7.02 5.58
N GLY A 85 -2.03 -7.42 6.85
CA GLY A 85 -3.00 -8.42 7.31
C GLY A 85 -4.44 -7.94 7.28
N LYS A 86 -4.69 -6.64 7.05
CA LYS A 86 -6.04 -6.07 6.90
C LYS A 86 -6.64 -6.33 5.52
N HIS A 87 -6.85 -7.60 5.20
CA HIS A 87 -7.40 -8.03 3.90
C HIS A 87 -8.77 -7.41 3.59
N GLY A 88 -9.59 -7.13 4.61
CA GLY A 88 -10.87 -6.44 4.40
C GLY A 88 -10.71 -5.06 3.75
N ALA A 89 -9.76 -4.26 4.24
CA ALA A 89 -9.47 -2.94 3.69
C ALA A 89 -8.86 -3.02 2.27
N ALA A 90 -8.05 -4.05 2.03
CA ALA A 90 -7.50 -4.34 0.70
C ALA A 90 -8.60 -4.67 -0.31
N ILE A 91 -9.51 -5.58 0.03
CA ILE A 91 -10.63 -5.98 -0.83
C ILE A 91 -11.56 -4.79 -1.10
N ASP A 92 -11.87 -4.00 -0.08
CA ASP A 92 -12.68 -2.80 -0.22
C ASP A 92 -12.04 -1.81 -1.21
N SER A 93 -10.72 -1.66 -1.18
CA SER A 93 -9.99 -0.81 -2.13
C SER A 93 -10.07 -1.34 -3.57
N PHE A 94 -10.15 -2.66 -3.78
CA PHE A 94 -10.36 -3.24 -5.12
C PHE A 94 -11.76 -2.96 -5.67
N ILE A 95 -12.77 -2.87 -4.81
CA ILE A 95 -14.17 -2.70 -5.20
C ILE A 95 -14.51 -1.22 -5.37
N HIS A 96 -14.08 -0.38 -4.43
CA HIS A 96 -14.42 1.04 -4.37
C HIS A 96 -13.32 1.97 -4.91
N GLY A 97 -12.18 1.40 -5.30
CA GLY A 97 -11.01 2.15 -5.73
C GLY A 97 -10.20 2.70 -4.56
N ILE A 98 -9.55 3.84 -4.76
CA ILE A 98 -8.69 4.44 -3.75
C ILE A 98 -9.54 5.03 -2.61
N VAL A 99 -9.75 4.26 -1.55
CA VAL A 99 -10.48 4.68 -0.34
C VAL A 99 -9.51 5.24 0.69
N ILE A 100 -9.78 6.44 1.20
CA ILE A 100 -9.06 7.02 2.34
C ILE A 100 -9.84 6.69 3.60
N TYR A 101 -9.32 5.80 4.43
CA TYR A 101 -9.88 5.49 5.74
C TYR A 101 -9.53 6.60 6.74
N THR A 102 -10.27 7.71 6.74
CA THR A 102 -10.18 8.66 7.85
C THR A 102 -10.90 8.06 9.05
N GLY A 103 -10.16 7.59 10.06
CA GLY A 103 -10.74 7.22 11.35
C GLY A 103 -11.48 8.41 11.96
N THR A 104 -12.74 8.21 12.34
CA THR A 104 -13.50 9.13 13.20
C THR A 104 -13.08 8.99 14.65
#